data_AF-A0A661TA81-F1
#
_entry.id   AF-A0A661TA81-F1
#
_cell.length_a   1.000
_cell.length_b   1.000
_cell.length_c   1.000
_cell.angle_alpha   90.00
_cell.angle_beta   90.00
_cell.angle_gamma   90.00
#
_symmetry.space_group_name_H-M   'P 1'
#
loop_
_entity.id
_entity.type
_entity.pdbx_description
1 polymer ?
#
loop_
_entity_poly.entity_id
_entity_poly.type
_entity_poly.pdbx_seq_one_letter_code
_entity_poly.pdbx_strand_id
1 'polypeptide(L)'
;MARAAMQRRRIPRKGGTQDMGTRNADFAGSWYPGNRSECIRAIETFSKDCPARPPEITTVLGGIVPHAGWFYSGRIACNVIQCLDRENSPDTCLIFGRHLHPGSPNYIMKDGKWDTPVGEL
;
A
#
# COMPACT_ATOMS: atom_id res chain seq x y z
N MET A 1 -2.79 -44.98 -19.45
CA MET A 1 -3.07 -43.88 -18.50
C MET A 1 -1.90 -42.89 -18.55
N ALA A 2 -1.90 -41.95 -19.50
CA ALA A 2 -0.81 -40.99 -19.68
C ALA A 2 -1.11 -39.71 -18.85
N ARG A 3 -0.21 -39.37 -17.92
CA ARG A 3 -0.24 -38.08 -17.19
C ARG A 3 0.42 -37.01 -18.05
N ALA A 4 -0.36 -36.02 -18.50
CA ALA A 4 0.16 -34.80 -19.10
C ALA A 4 0.71 -33.88 -17.99
N ALA A 5 2.01 -33.61 -18.01
CA ALA A 5 2.65 -32.63 -17.14
C ALA A 5 2.30 -31.21 -17.64
N MET A 6 1.48 -30.49 -16.87
CA MET A 6 1.15 -29.09 -17.14
C MET A 6 2.37 -28.22 -16.82
N GLN A 7 3.13 -27.87 -17.84
CA GLN A 7 4.28 -26.99 -17.73
C GLN A 7 3.81 -25.57 -17.41
N ARG A 8 4.04 -25.13 -16.16
CA ARG A 8 3.78 -23.76 -15.73
C ARG A 8 4.68 -22.81 -16.53
N ARG A 9 4.09 -22.06 -17.45
CA ARG A 9 4.79 -20.98 -18.17
C ARG A 9 5.22 -19.92 -17.16
N ARG A 10 6.54 -19.77 -16.95
CA ARG A 10 7.12 -18.63 -16.23
C ARG A 10 6.87 -17.37 -17.06
N ILE A 11 6.14 -16.42 -16.48
CA ILE A 11 5.99 -15.06 -17.02
C ILE A 11 7.36 -14.37 -16.88
N PRO A 12 7.93 -13.76 -17.94
CA PRO A 12 9.22 -13.10 -17.85
C PRO A 12 9.09 -11.84 -17.00
N ARG A 13 9.88 -11.75 -15.92
CA ARG A 13 10.05 -10.50 -15.16
C ARG A 13 10.85 -9.53 -16.03
N LYS A 14 10.30 -8.34 -16.31
CA LYS A 14 11.04 -7.25 -16.98
C LYS A 14 12.26 -6.91 -16.13
N GLY A 15 13.43 -6.89 -16.77
CA GLY A 15 14.68 -6.45 -16.17
C GLY A 15 14.66 -4.96 -15.90
N GLY A 16 14.48 -4.60 -14.63
CA GLY A 16 15.02 -3.38 -14.05
C GLY A 16 16.16 -3.79 -13.14
N THR A 17 17.29 -3.07 -13.19
CA THR A 17 18.38 -3.20 -12.23
C THR A 17 17.81 -3.11 -10.82
N GLN A 18 17.73 -4.23 -10.10
CA GLN A 18 17.36 -4.20 -8.69
C GLN A 18 18.50 -3.55 -7.93
N ASP A 19 18.27 -2.33 -7.48
CA ASP A 19 19.11 -1.71 -6.47
C ASP A 19 19.03 -2.56 -5.19
N MET A 20 20.18 -2.87 -4.58
CA MET A 20 20.33 -3.88 -3.52
C MET A 20 19.67 -3.48 -2.18
N GLY A 21 18.86 -2.42 -2.17
CA GLY A 21 18.12 -1.91 -1.00
C GLY A 21 16.63 -1.63 -1.26
N THR A 22 16.09 -1.96 -2.43
CA THR A 22 14.68 -1.69 -2.75
C THR A 22 13.79 -2.88 -2.40
N ARG A 23 12.77 -2.63 -1.58
CA ARG A 23 11.70 -3.59 -1.28
C ARG A 23 10.60 -3.48 -2.34
N ASN A 24 10.37 -4.57 -3.07
CA ASN A 24 9.40 -4.62 -4.16
C ASN A 24 7.93 -4.50 -3.67
N ALA A 25 7.08 -3.94 -4.53
CA ALA A 25 5.63 -3.91 -4.37
C ALA A 25 4.97 -5.27 -4.68
N ASP A 26 5.23 -6.29 -3.85
CA ASP A 26 4.85 -7.69 -4.12
C ASP A 26 3.36 -7.95 -4.41
N PHE A 27 2.48 -7.03 -3.98
CA PHE A 27 1.02 -7.15 -4.14
C PHE A 27 0.43 -6.25 -5.23
N ALA A 28 1.25 -5.45 -5.92
CA ALA A 28 0.82 -4.63 -7.04
C ALA A 28 0.27 -5.51 -8.17
N GLY A 29 -0.85 -5.10 -8.75
CA GLY A 29 -1.56 -5.85 -9.80
C GLY A 29 -2.41 -7.01 -9.31
N SER A 30 -2.53 -7.22 -7.99
CA SER A 30 -3.41 -8.24 -7.41
C SER A 30 -4.29 -7.69 -6.29
N TRP A 31 -3.70 -7.08 -5.25
CA TRP A 31 -4.46 -6.50 -4.14
C TRP A 31 -4.86 -5.05 -4.40
N TYR A 32 -4.09 -4.37 -5.25
CA TYR A 32 -4.30 -3.00 -5.71
C TYR A 32 -3.76 -2.88 -7.13
N PRO A 33 -4.08 -1.79 -7.87
CA PRO A 33 -3.66 -1.65 -9.26
C PRO A 33 -2.14 -1.73 -9.44
N GLY A 34 -1.70 -2.24 -10.60
CA GLY A 34 -0.29 -2.53 -10.86
C GLY A 34 0.52 -1.36 -11.39
N ASN A 35 -0.13 -0.27 -11.78
CA ASN A 35 0.54 0.89 -12.39
C ASN A 35 0.05 2.22 -11.81
N ARG A 36 0.84 3.27 -12.06
CA ARG A 36 0.65 4.62 -11.53
C ARG A 36 -0.73 5.19 -11.84
N SER A 37 -1.14 5.20 -13.11
CA SER A 37 -2.35 5.90 -13.54
C SER A 37 -3.61 5.26 -12.96
N GLU A 38 -3.63 3.93 -12.85
CA GLU A 38 -4.73 3.22 -12.20
C GLU A 38 -4.77 3.45 -10.69
N CYS A 39 -3.61 3.48 -10.02
CA CYS A 39 -3.55 3.78 -8.59
C CYS A 39 -4.08 5.19 -8.30
N ILE A 40 -3.59 6.20 -9.04
CA ILE A 40 -4.04 7.59 -8.89
C ILE A 40 -5.55 7.71 -9.13
N ARG A 41 -6.06 7.12 -10.21
CA ARG A 41 -7.50 7.14 -10.51
C ARG A 41 -8.34 6.48 -9.42
N ALA A 42 -7.86 5.38 -8.83
CA ALA A 42 -8.55 4.72 -7.72
C ALA A 42 -8.57 5.60 -6.47
N ILE A 43 -7.43 6.21 -6.10
CA ILE A 43 -7.33 7.14 -4.96
C ILE A 43 -8.25 8.34 -5.14
N GLU A 44 -8.24 8.96 -6.33
CA GLU A 44 -9.14 10.07 -6.66
C GLU A 44 -10.60 9.66 -6.52
N THR A 45 -10.97 8.47 -7.03
CA THR A 45 -12.33 7.94 -6.92
C THR A 45 -12.74 7.71 -5.47
N PHE A 46 -11.85 7.15 -4.65
CA PHE A 46 -12.11 6.94 -3.24
C PHE A 46 -12.26 8.25 -2.45
N SER A 47 -11.65 9.32 -2.94
CA SER A 47 -11.59 10.61 -2.24
C SER A 47 -12.80 11.52 -2.48
N LYS A 48 -13.63 11.26 -3.50
CA LYS A 48 -14.73 12.16 -3.94
C LYS A 48 -15.82 12.39 -2.89
N ASP A 49 -16.14 11.37 -2.09
CA ASP A 49 -17.24 11.41 -1.12
C ASP A 49 -16.76 11.12 0.30
N CYS A 50 -15.58 11.65 0.66
CA CYS A 50 -15.04 11.46 1.99
C CYS A 50 -15.91 12.22 3.02
N PRO A 51 -16.35 11.57 4.11
CA PRO A 51 -17.07 12.26 5.15
C PRO A 51 -16.20 13.38 5.72
N ALA A 52 -16.86 14.50 6.05
CA ALA A 52 -16.20 15.58 6.76
C ALA A 52 -15.71 15.08 8.13
N ARG A 53 -14.54 15.56 8.54
CA ARG A 53 -14.04 15.35 9.90
C ARG A 53 -15.04 15.95 10.90
N PRO A 54 -15.36 15.25 12.00
CA PRO A 54 -16.18 15.83 13.06
C PRO A 54 -15.55 17.14 13.57
N PRO A 55 -16.33 18.21 13.74
CA PRO A 55 -15.80 19.54 14.07
C PRO A 55 -15.07 19.61 15.41
N GLU A 56 -15.38 18.70 16.34
CA GLU A 56 -14.71 18.57 17.63
C GLU A 56 -13.28 17.99 17.53
N ILE A 57 -12.92 17.38 16.41
CA ILE A 57 -11.58 16.84 16.18
C ILE A 57 -10.76 17.91 15.44
N THR A 58 -9.95 18.63 16.20
CA THR A 58 -9.12 19.73 15.66
C THR A 58 -7.76 19.27 15.14
N THR A 59 -7.21 18.19 15.72
CA THR A 59 -5.87 17.68 15.40
C THR A 59 -5.88 16.16 15.26
N VAL A 60 -5.37 15.65 14.15
CA VAL A 60 -5.31 14.22 13.83
C VAL A 60 -3.91 13.86 13.32
N LEU A 61 -3.11 13.29 14.22
CA LEU A 61 -1.73 12.86 13.93
C LEU A 61 -1.64 11.48 13.28
N GLY A 62 -2.70 10.67 13.34
CA GLY A 62 -2.69 9.31 12.85
C GLY A 62 -4.09 8.69 12.79
N GLY A 63 -4.18 7.48 12.24
CA GLY A 63 -5.43 6.75 12.10
C GLY A 63 -5.22 5.26 11.87
N ILE A 64 -6.27 4.48 12.13
CA ILE A 64 -6.29 3.04 11.90
C ILE A 64 -6.99 2.79 10.57
N VAL A 65 -6.34 2.06 9.67
CA VAL A 65 -6.88 1.71 8.35
C VAL A 65 -6.94 0.20 8.13
N PRO A 66 -7.93 -0.30 7.38
CA PRO A 66 -7.92 -1.68 6.91
C PRO A 66 -6.82 -1.91 5.86
N HIS A 67 -6.28 -3.13 5.81
CA HIS A 67 -5.24 -3.52 4.83
C HIS A 67 -5.68 -4.59 3.82
N ALA A 68 -6.98 -4.80 3.65
CA ALA A 68 -7.49 -5.70 2.61
C ALA A 68 -7.24 -5.12 1.21
N GLY A 69 -7.52 -5.90 0.16
CA GLY A 69 -7.43 -5.41 -1.22
C GLY A 69 -8.27 -4.15 -1.44
N TRP A 70 -7.77 -3.21 -2.26
CA TRP A 70 -8.35 -1.87 -2.44
C TRP A 70 -9.81 -1.90 -2.87
N PHE A 71 -10.22 -2.93 -3.63
CA PHE A 71 -11.60 -3.12 -4.02
C PHE A 71 -12.56 -3.17 -2.82
N TYR A 72 -12.15 -3.81 -1.72
CA TYR A 72 -12.97 -3.98 -0.53
C TYR A 72 -12.81 -2.85 0.47
N SER A 73 -11.60 -2.31 0.62
CA SER A 73 -11.26 -1.45 1.75
C SER A 73 -10.61 -0.11 1.40
N GLY A 74 -10.33 0.14 0.11
CA GLY A 74 -9.61 1.33 -0.33
C GLY A 74 -10.31 2.63 0.06
N ARG A 75 -11.64 2.69 -0.11
CA ARG A 75 -12.43 3.87 0.27
C ARG A 75 -12.41 4.14 1.78
N ILE A 76 -12.49 3.10 2.61
CA ILE A 76 -12.45 3.25 4.07
C ILE A 76 -11.07 3.77 4.50
N ALA A 77 -9.99 3.23 3.93
CA ALA A 77 -8.63 3.70 4.21
C ALA A 77 -8.44 5.17 3.78
N CYS A 78 -8.90 5.55 2.59
CA CYS A 78 -8.85 6.94 2.13
C CYS A 78 -9.62 7.87 3.07
N ASN A 79 -10.81 7.49 3.55
CA ASN A 79 -11.58 8.32 4.46
C ASN A 79 -10.79 8.68 5.73
N VAL A 80 -10.10 7.71 6.32
CA VAL A 80 -9.28 7.93 7.52
C VAL A 80 -8.06 8.79 7.19
N ILE A 81 -7.34 8.50 6.11
CA ILE A 81 -6.13 9.23 5.71
C ILE A 81 -6.46 10.70 5.38
N GLN A 82 -7.63 10.97 4.82
CA GLN A 82 -8.04 12.34 4.50
C GLN A 82 -8.36 13.18 5.73
N CYS A 83 -8.66 12.56 6.88
CA CYS A 83 -8.86 13.25 8.15
C CYS A 83 -7.55 13.71 8.81
N LEU A 84 -6.40 13.19 8.38
CA LEU A 84 -5.09 13.58 8.91
C LEU A 84 -4.81 15.05 8.61
N ASP A 85 -4.16 15.73 9.54
CA ASP A 85 -3.81 17.14 9.36
C ASP A 85 -2.80 17.30 8.23
N ARG A 86 -3.14 18.16 7.25
CA ARG A 86 -2.29 18.43 6.08
C ARG A 86 -1.50 19.73 6.19
N GLU A 87 -1.92 20.64 7.07
CA GLU A 87 -1.26 21.93 7.28
C GLU A 87 0.18 21.79 7.78
N ASN A 88 0.48 20.70 8.49
CA ASN A 88 1.81 20.36 8.99
C ASN A 88 2.34 19.10 8.28
N SER A 89 2.47 19.15 6.95
CA SER A 89 2.94 18.03 6.12
C SER A 89 4.12 17.29 6.79
N PRO A 90 3.92 16.05 7.29
CA PRO A 90 4.89 15.42 8.17
C PRO A 90 6.15 14.99 7.40
N ASP A 91 7.32 15.25 7.97
CA ASP A 91 8.60 14.74 7.43
C ASP A 91 8.72 13.21 7.57
N THR A 92 7.94 12.59 8.43
CA THR A 92 8.01 11.15 8.73
C THR A 92 6.63 10.55 8.96
N CYS A 93 6.35 9.42 8.31
CA CYS A 93 5.17 8.61 8.54
C CYS A 93 5.56 7.26 9.13
N LEU A 94 4.92 6.87 10.24
CA LEU A 94 5.10 5.57 10.88
C LEU A 94 3.94 4.64 10.51
N ILE A 95 4.24 3.57 9.75
CA ILE A 95 3.24 2.60 9.31
C ILE A 95 3.44 1.28 10.06
N PHE A 96 2.44 0.91 10.86
CA PHE A 96 2.42 -0.36 11.58
C PHE A 96 1.51 -1.34 10.85
N GLY A 97 2.06 -2.48 10.44
CA GLY A 97 1.26 -3.54 9.83
C GLY A 97 2.11 -4.66 9.28
N ARG A 98 1.72 -5.90 9.58
CA ARG A 98 2.17 -7.14 8.96
C ARG A 98 1.40 -8.29 9.63
N HIS A 99 1.21 -9.39 8.93
CA HIS A 99 0.84 -10.64 9.59
C HIS A 99 2.11 -11.33 10.08
N LEU A 100 2.32 -11.33 11.40
CA LEU A 100 3.45 -11.98 12.07
C LEU A 100 2.95 -13.08 12.99
N HIS A 101 3.78 -14.10 13.19
CA HIS A 101 3.52 -15.10 14.22
C HIS A 101 3.71 -14.46 15.61
N PRO A 102 2.97 -14.88 16.66
CA PRO A 102 3.09 -14.28 18.00
C PRO A 102 4.51 -14.29 18.59
N GLY A 103 5.33 -15.28 18.22
CA GLY A 103 6.74 -15.38 18.63
C GLY A 103 7.74 -14.66 17.71
N SER A 104 7.28 -13.95 16.68
CA SER A 104 8.17 -13.20 15.78
C SER A 104 8.74 -11.96 16.47
N PRO A 105 10.00 -11.58 16.20
CA PRO A 105 10.54 -10.31 16.67
C PRO A 105 9.88 -9.13 15.96
N ASN A 106 10.09 -7.92 16.48
CA ASN A 106 9.74 -6.69 15.79
C ASN A 106 10.67 -6.47 14.59
N TYR A 107 10.12 -5.99 13.48
CA TYR A 107 10.88 -5.70 12.26
C TYR A 107 10.80 -4.21 11.93
N ILE A 108 11.94 -3.64 11.54
CA ILE A 108 12.02 -2.30 10.96
C ILE A 108 13.01 -2.34 9.80
N MET A 109 12.66 -1.73 8.69
CA MET A 109 13.58 -1.46 7.59
C MET A 109 14.26 -0.12 7.90
N LYS A 110 15.53 -0.17 8.31
CA LYS A 110 16.28 1.01 8.77
C LYS A 110 16.80 1.87 7.62
N ASP A 111 17.08 1.24 6.49
CA ASP A 111 17.67 1.86 5.30
C ASP A 111 17.07 1.21 4.04
N GLY A 112 17.16 1.91 2.90
CA GLY A 112 16.65 1.46 1.60
C GLY A 112 15.37 2.17 1.19
N LYS A 113 14.65 1.60 0.22
CA LYS A 113 13.45 2.21 -0.37
C LYS A 113 12.30 1.21 -0.48
N TRP A 114 11.07 1.70 -0.46
CA TRP A 114 9.90 0.92 -0.80
C TRP A 114 9.44 1.27 -2.20
N ASP A 115 9.48 0.29 -3.10
CA ASP A 115 8.88 0.44 -4.41
C ASP A 115 7.35 0.50 -4.26
N THR A 116 6.73 1.42 -5.01
CA THR A 116 5.28 1.51 -5.14
C THR A 116 4.92 1.86 -6.58
N PRO A 117 3.72 1.50 -7.07
CA PRO A 117 3.30 1.87 -8.42
C PRO A 117 3.27 3.38 -8.69
N VAL A 118 3.30 4.24 -7.65
CA VAL A 118 3.29 5.70 -7.80
C VAL A 118 4.67 6.35 -7.68
N GLY A 119 5.70 5.58 -7.32
CA GLY A 119 7.07 6.04 -7.08
C GLY A 119 7.68 5.34 -5.86
N GLU A 120 9.01 5.35 -5.77
CA GLU A 120 9.71 4.86 -4.59
C GLU A 120 9.46 5.80 -3.38
N LEU A 121 9.33 5.20 -2.19
CA LEU A 121 9.36 5.90 -0.90
C LEU A 121 10.71 5.67 -0.21
#